data_AF-A0A9E4BGE6-F1
#
_entry.id   AF-A0A9E4BGE6-F1
#
_cell.length_a   1.000
_cell.length_b   1.000
_cell.length_c   1.000
_cell.angle_alpha   90.00
_cell.angle_beta   90.00
_cell.angle_gamma   90.00
#
_symmetry.space_group_name_H-M   'P 1'
#
loop_
_entity.id
_entity.type
_entity.pdbx_description
1 polymer ?
#
loop_
_entity_poly.entity_id
_entity_poly.type
_entity_poly.pdbx_seq_one_letter_code
_entity_poly.pdbx_strand_id
1 'polypeptide(L)' 'ELFRTAMLPQAEQSLASALSGYRVDKVDFLTLLNNQMTLLNFEIAHYRHVIEHEKRVADLDAAVGW' A
#
# COMPACT_ATOMS: atom_id res chain seq x y z
N GLU A 1 0.82 -11.97 0.80
CA GLU A 1 1.19 -11.71 2.20
C GLU A 1 1.82 -10.34 2.49
N LEU A 2 3.06 -10.06 2.04
CA LEU A 2 3.92 -9.01 2.62
C LEU A 2 3.30 -7.59 2.65
N PHE A 3 2.50 -7.25 1.64
CA PHE A 3 1.79 -5.97 1.59
C PHE A 3 0.85 -5.78 2.79
N ARG A 4 -0.01 -6.77 3.09
CA ARG A 4 -0.99 -6.69 4.18
C ARG A 4 -0.37 -6.84 5.55
N THR A 5 0.70 -7.63 5.67
CA THR A 5 1.25 -8.02 6.96
C THR A 5 2.36 -7.11 7.47
N ALA A 6 3.01 -6.33 6.59
CA ALA A 6 4.15 -5.51 6.99
C ALA A 6 4.16 -4.13 6.32
N MET A 7 4.11 -4.05 4.98
CA MET A 7 4.34 -2.79 4.26
C MET A 7 3.21 -1.77 4.48
N LEU A 8 1.94 -2.18 4.39
CA LEU A 8 0.80 -1.30 4.65
C LEU A 8 0.76 -0.83 6.11
N PRO A 9 0.83 -1.72 7.13
CA PRO A 9 0.88 -1.29 8.53
C PRO A 9 2.02 -0.31 8.84
N GLN A 10 3.21 -0.54 8.27
CA GLN A 10 4.35 0.35 8.48
C GLN A 10 4.13 1.73 7.84
N ALA A 11 3.55 1.78 6.64
CA ALA A 11 3.23 3.05 5.97
C ALA A 11 2.12 3.82 6.70
N GLU A 12 1.10 3.14 7.20
CA GLU A 12 0.05 3.73 8.05
C GLU A 12 0.65 4.33 9.33
N GLN A 13 1.54 3.61 10.01
CA GLN A 13 2.21 4.10 11.21
C GLN A 13 3.09 5.33 10.93
N SER A 14 3.75 5.34 9.78
CA SER A 14 4.59 6.47 9.34
C SER A 14 3.71 7.71 9.06
N LEU A 15 2.57 7.53 8.38
CA LEU A 15 1.58 8.59 8.16
C LEU A 15 1.01 9.12 9.49
N ALA A 16 0.63 8.24 10.42
CA ALA A 16 0.11 8.65 11.72
C ALA A 16 1.13 9.48 12.53
N SER A 17 2.40 9.11 12.44
CA SER A 17 3.51 9.84 13.08
C SER A 17 3.71 11.22 12.44
N ALA A 18 3.72 11.28 11.10
CA ALA A 18 3.84 12.54 10.36
C ALA A 18 2.65 13.48 10.61
N LEU A 19 1.43 12.95 10.69
CA LEU A 19 0.22 13.73 11.02
C LEU A 19 0.30 14.33 12.43
N SER A 20 0.76 13.53 13.39
CA SER A 20 0.95 14.00 14.77
C SER A 20 2.01 15.09 14.83
N GLY A 21 3.15 14.91 14.15
CA GLY A 21 4.20 15.93 14.06
C GLY A 21 3.75 17.22 13.38
N TYR A 22 2.97 17.13 12.30
CA TYR A 22 2.49 18.30 11.56
C TYR A 22 1.54 19.15 12.42
N ARG A 23 0.65 18.51 13.19
CA ARG A 23 -0.29 19.21 14.09
C ARG A 23 0.40 20.02 15.20
N VAL A 24 1.64 19.70 15.53
CA VAL A 24 2.45 20.40 16.54
C VAL A 24 3.65 21.13 15.94
N ASP A 25 3.62 21.40 14.63
CA ASP A 25 4.65 22.15 13.89
C ASP A 25 6.07 21.54 13.99
N LYS A 26 6.14 20.22 14.17
CA LYS A 26 7.40 19.45 14.26
C LYS A 26 7.85 18.85 12.93
N VAL A 27 6.95 18.70 11.97
CA VAL A 27 7.29 18.33 10.59
C VAL A 27 6.49 19.20 9.63
N ASP A 28 7.06 19.50 8.47
CA ASP A 28 6.40 20.31 7.45
C ASP A 28 5.30 19.52 6.69
N PHE A 29 4.46 20.26 5.96
CA PHE A 29 3.38 19.69 5.17
C PHE A 29 3.87 18.74 4.06
N LEU A 30 5.01 18.99 3.44
CA LEU A 30 5.54 18.12 2.38
C LEU A 30 5.95 16.76 2.93
N THR A 31 6.47 16.70 4.16
CA THR A 31 6.75 15.47 4.87
C THR A 31 5.47 14.66 5.11
N LEU A 32 4.39 15.31 5.57
CA LEU A 32 3.08 14.66 5.73
C LEU A 32 2.54 14.13 4.38
N LEU A 33 2.57 14.97 3.34
CA LEU A 33 2.10 14.61 2.01
C LEU A 33 2.88 13.42 1.42
N ASN A 34 4.20 13.39 1.62
CA ASN A 34 5.03 12.30 1.13
C ASN A 34 4.70 10.96 1.81
N ASN A 35 4.38 10.98 3.12
CA ASN A 35 3.92 9.78 3.82
C ASN A 35 2.55 9.30 3.30
N GLN A 36 1.63 10.22 3.02
CA GLN A 36 0.33 9.88 2.43
C GLN A 36 0.47 9.27 1.03
N MET A 37 1.32 9.85 0.18
CA MET A 37 1.63 9.32 -1.16
C MET A 37 2.29 7.94 -1.08
N THR A 38 3.18 7.73 -0.11
CA THR A 38 3.81 6.43 0.13
C THR A 38 2.77 5.36 0.49
N LEU A 39 1.84 5.66 1.40
CA LEU A 39 0.75 4.74 1.74
C LEU A 39 -0.10 4.40 0.52
N LEU A 40 -0.54 5.41 -0.24
CA LEU A 40 -1.34 5.22 -1.45
C LEU A 40 -0.62 4.33 -2.48
N ASN A 41 0.69 4.52 -2.67
CA ASN A 41 1.48 3.69 -3.58
C ASN A 41 1.51 2.22 -3.14
N PHE A 42 1.62 1.96 -1.84
CA PHE A 42 1.57 0.59 -1.32
C PHE A 42 0.19 -0.04 -1.49
N GLU A 43 -0.90 0.72 -1.30
CA GLU A 43 -2.26 0.22 -1.54
C GLU A 43 -2.45 -0.16 -3.02
N ILE A 44 -2.03 0.71 -3.95
CA ILE A 44 -2.10 0.44 -5.40
C ILE A 44 -1.27 -0.81 -5.75
N ALA A 45 -0.06 -0.92 -5.22
CA ALA A 45 0.80 -2.06 -5.47
C ALA A 45 0.20 -3.37 -4.91
N HIS A 46 -0.43 -3.31 -3.73
CA HIS A 46 -1.15 -4.44 -3.17
C HIS A 46 -2.28 -4.91 -4.08
N TYR A 47 -3.15 -4.00 -4.54
CA TYR A 47 -4.25 -4.36 -5.44
C TYR A 47 -3.76 -4.94 -6.76
N ARG A 48 -2.70 -4.35 -7.35
CA ARG A 48 -2.09 -4.90 -8.57
C ARG A 48 -1.59 -6.33 -8.38
N HIS A 49 -0.95 -6.61 -7.24
CA HIS A 49 -0.49 -7.97 -6.92
C HIS A 49 -1.66 -8.95 -6.80
N VAL A 50 -2.77 -8.55 -6.16
CA VAL A 50 -3.97 -9.39 -6.07
C VAL A 50 -4.54 -9.67 -7.46
N ILE A 51 -4.72 -8.62 -8.28
CA ILE A 51 -5.25 -8.76 -9.65
C ILE A 51 -4.37 -9.68 -10.50
N GLU A 52 -3.05 -9.55 -10.41
CA GLU A 52 -2.10 -10.39 -11.14
C GLU A 52 -2.18 -11.86 -10.70
N HIS A 53 -2.38 -12.12 -9.41
CA HIS A 53 -2.60 -13.47 -8.90
C HIS A 53 -3.90 -14.08 -9.48
N GLU A 54 -5.01 -13.35 -9.42
CA GLU A 54 -6.30 -13.83 -9.95
C GLU A 54 -6.24 -14.07 -11.46
N LYS A 55 -5.54 -13.21 -12.21
CA LYS A 55 -5.32 -13.44 -13.65
C LYS A 55 -4.57 -14.75 -13.91
N ARG A 56 -3.51 -15.02 -13.16
CA ARG A 56 -2.75 -16.28 -13.31
C ARG A 56 -3.60 -17.50 -12.99
N VAL A 57 -4.49 -17.41 -11.99
CA VAL A 57 -5.44 -18.48 -11.69
C VAL A 57 -6.39 -18.69 -12.87
N ALA A 58 -6.98 -17.62 -13.42
CA ALA A 58 -7.86 -17.71 -14.57
C ALA A 58 -7.15 -18.26 -15.83
N ASP A 59 -5.89 -17.88 -16.06
CA ASP A 59 -5.08 -18.39 -17.17
C ASP A 59 -4.81 -19.90 -17.02
N LEU A 60 -4.59 -20.37 -15.78
CA LEU A 60 -4.44 -21.80 -15.50
C LEU A 60 -5.76 -22.55 -15.74
N ASP A 61 -6.89 -22.02 -15.27
CA ASP A 61 -8.21 -22.61 -15.47
C ASP A 61 -8.55 -22.73 -16.97
N ALA A 62 -8.28 -21.67 -17.73
CA ALA A 62 -8.46 -21.68 -19.19
C ALA A 62 -7.55 -22.71 -19.89
N ALA A 63 -6.32 -22.89 -19.41
CA ALA A 63 -5.38 -23.87 -19.96
C ALA A 63 -5.79 -25.33 -19.68
N VAL A 64 -6.45 -25.59 -18.55
CA VAL A 64 -6.99 -26.92 -18.20
C VAL A 64 -8.42 -27.16 -18.72
N GLY A 65 -9.01 -26.16 -19.39
CA GLY A 65 -10.26 -26.30 -20.13
C GLY A 65 -11.54 -26.12 -19.29
N TRP A 66 -11.47 -25.36 -18.20
CA TRP A 66 -12.65 -24.94 -17.42
C TRP A 66 -13.31 -23.69 -18.00
#